data_AF-A0A928YEH8-F1
#
_entry.id   AF-A0A928YEH8-F1
#
_cell.length_a   1.000
_cell.length_b   1.000
_cell.length_c   1.000
_cell.angle_alpha   90.00
_cell.angle_beta   90.00
_cell.angle_gamma   90.00
#
_symmetry.space_group_name_H-M   'P 1'
#
loop_
_entity.id
_entity.type
_entity.pdbx_description
1 polymer ?
#
loop_
_entity_poly.entity_id
_entity_poly.type
_entity_poly.pdbx_seq_one_letter_code
_entity_poly.pdbx_strand_id
1 'polypeptide(L)'
;MYRRTREEMPAGEMEVQMAEEEGIEMLCLTSPVRLIGKDGKVTHIECVRNEPGKPDESGRRRPEVIEGSNFTIPVDLVIPPSGRRRILYSFQNDWA
;
A
#
# COMPACT_ATOMS: atom_id res chain seq x y z
N MET A 1 1.71 2.99 3.75
CA MET A 1 2.04 2.66 2.35
C MET A 1 1.05 3.33 1.41
N TYR A 2 1.53 3.85 0.29
CA TYR A 2 0.74 4.55 -0.72
C TYR A 2 1.22 4.16 -2.12
N ARG A 3 0.30 3.82 -3.00
CA ARG A 3 0.63 3.26 -4.32
C ARG A 3 1.15 4.28 -5.34
N ARG A 4 1.00 5.58 -5.08
CA ARG A 4 1.41 6.68 -5.96
C ARG A 4 2.57 7.48 -5.36
N THR A 5 2.99 8.54 -6.05
CA THR A 5 4.01 9.47 -5.52
C THR A 5 3.45 10.29 -4.36
N ARG A 6 4.34 10.98 -3.65
CA ARG A 6 3.99 11.87 -2.54
C ARG A 6 3.14 13.05 -3.03
N GLU A 7 3.45 13.60 -4.20
CA GLU A 7 2.75 14.74 -4.82
C GLU A 7 1.32 14.38 -5.22
N GLU A 8 1.05 13.11 -5.49
CA GLU A 8 -0.29 12.61 -5.80
C GLU A 8 -1.08 12.19 -4.54
N MET A 9 -0.55 12.42 -3.33
CA MET A 9 -1.24 12.07 -2.10
C MET A 9 -2.46 12.98 -1.90
N PRO A 10 -3.65 12.43 -1.59
CA PRO A 10 -4.86 13.24 -1.43
C PRO A 10 -4.92 13.97 -0.07
N ALA A 11 -4.05 13.62 0.88
CA ALA A 11 -3.96 14.27 2.18
C ALA A 11 -3.37 15.68 2.05
N GLY A 12 -3.74 16.58 2.97
CA GLY A 12 -3.20 17.94 2.97
C GLY A 12 -1.70 17.94 3.27
N GLU A 13 -0.95 18.83 2.64
CA GLU A 13 0.52 18.89 2.81
C GLU A 13 0.93 19.02 4.29
N MET A 14 0.23 19.86 5.06
CA MET A 14 0.47 20.03 6.49
C MET A 14 0.24 18.73 7.28
N GLU A 15 -0.80 17.95 6.95
CA GLU A 15 -1.08 16.67 7.61
C GLU A 15 0.02 15.66 7.32
N VAL A 16 0.53 15.64 6.08
CA VAL A 16 1.63 14.75 5.68
C VAL A 16 2.92 15.15 6.37
N GLN A 17 3.22 16.44 6.47
CA GLN A 17 4.40 16.94 7.17
C GLN A 17 4.34 16.58 8.66
N MET A 18 3.21 16.83 9.33
CA MET A 18 3.01 16.45 10.74
C MET A 18 3.20 14.94 10.95
N ALA A 19 2.65 14.11 10.06
CA ALA A 19 2.83 12.66 10.14
C ALA A 19 4.31 12.26 10.04
N GLU A 20 5.09 12.91 9.19
CA GLU A 20 6.54 12.65 9.10
C GLU A 20 7.30 13.16 10.32
N GLU A 21 6.93 14.32 10.87
CA GLU A 21 7.50 14.85 12.11
C GLU A 21 7.21 13.93 13.32
N GLU A 22 6.06 13.25 13.32
CA GLU A 22 5.71 12.20 14.27
C GLU A 22 6.46 10.87 14.01
N GLY A 23 7.28 10.79 12.96
CA GLY A 23 8.08 9.63 12.61
C GLY A 23 7.33 8.56 11.81
N ILE A 24 6.19 8.89 11.21
CA ILE A 24 5.43 7.95 10.37
C ILE A 24 6.13 7.81 9.01
N GLU A 25 6.59 6.59 8.71
CA GLU A 25 7.26 6.29 7.43
C GLU A 25 6.24 6.22 6.26
N MET A 26 6.38 7.15 5.31
CA MET A 26 5.56 7.20 4.11
C MET A 26 6.16 6.35 2.97
N LEU A 27 5.83 5.07 2.95
CA LEU A 27 6.17 4.17 1.83
C LEU A 27 5.34 4.50 0.58
N CYS A 28 5.78 5.47 -0.22
CA CYS A 28 5.21 5.83 -1.51
C CYS A 28 5.58 4.80 -2.60
N LEU A 29 4.90 4.87 -3.75
CA LEU A 29 5.09 3.96 -4.88
C LEU A 29 5.16 2.47 -4.45
N THR A 30 4.29 2.11 -3.51
CA THR A 30 4.28 0.78 -2.90
C THR A 30 2.85 0.25 -2.85
N SER A 31 2.61 -0.91 -3.46
CA SER A 31 1.32 -1.59 -3.44
C SER A 31 1.41 -2.89 -2.62
N PRO A 32 0.52 -3.12 -1.65
CA PRO A 32 0.38 -4.43 -1.01
C PRO A 32 -0.12 -5.49 -1.99
N VAL A 33 0.42 -6.70 -1.89
CA VAL A 33 0.07 -7.88 -2.72
C VAL A 33 -0.65 -8.94 -1.90
N ARG A 34 -0.05 -9.37 -0.78
CA ARG A 34 -0.65 -10.38 0.10
C ARG A 34 -0.21 -10.22 1.55
N LEU A 35 -1.09 -10.66 2.46
CA LEU A 35 -0.76 -10.82 3.88
C LEU A 35 -0.12 -12.18 4.10
N ILE A 36 0.93 -12.21 4.90
CA ILE A 36 1.64 -13.42 5.29
C ILE A 36 1.50 -13.55 6.81
N GLY A 37 1.10 -14.72 7.28
CA GLY A 37 0.82 -14.94 8.68
C GLY A 37 0.87 -16.41 9.08
N LYS A 38 0.86 -16.63 10.39
CA LYS A 38 0.85 -17.95 11.01
C LYS A 38 -0.05 -17.91 12.25
N ASP A 39 -0.74 -19.01 12.53
CA ASP A 39 -1.55 -19.18 13.76
C ASP A 39 -2.58 -18.04 13.95
N GLY A 40 -3.19 -17.59 12.85
CA GLY A 40 -4.19 -16.51 12.86
C GLY A 40 -3.62 -15.10 13.07
N LYS A 41 -2.30 -14.92 13.08
CA LYS A 41 -1.62 -13.62 13.21
C LYS A 41 -0.88 -13.26 11.95
N VAL A 42 -0.97 -11.98 11.53
CA VAL A 42 -0.10 -11.44 10.48
C VAL A 42 1.32 -11.31 11.04
N THR A 43 2.31 -11.60 10.21
CA THR A 43 3.72 -11.38 10.54
C THR A 43 4.42 -10.52 9.49
N HIS A 44 3.96 -10.58 8.24
CA HIS A 44 4.50 -9.78 7.16
C HIS A 44 3.41 -9.36 6.19
N ILE A 45 3.68 -8.30 5.45
CA ILE A 45 2.96 -7.96 4.22
C ILE A 45 3.93 -7.99 3.05
N GLU A 46 3.57 -8.72 2.00
CA GLU A 46 4.30 -8.65 0.74
C GLU A 46 3.77 -7.48 -0.08
N CYS A 47 4.70 -6.71 -0.63
CA CYS A 47 4.45 -5.52 -1.42
C CYS A 47 5.24 -5.60 -2.73
N VAL A 48 4.84 -4.79 -3.70
CA VAL A 48 5.59 -4.49 -4.93
C VAL A 48 5.86 -2.99 -5.00
N ARG A 49 6.92 -2.62 -5.73
CA ARG A 49 7.16 -1.24 -6.12
C ARG A 49 6.32 -0.88 -7.33
N ASN A 50 5.90 0.37 -7.40
CA ASN A 50 5.22 0.94 -8.55
C ASN A 50 6.09 2.02 -9.19
N GLU A 51 5.78 2.35 -10.44
CA GLU A 51 6.23 3.57 -11.10
C GLU A 51 5.03 4.39 -11.60
N PRO A 52 5.18 5.71 -11.76
CA PRO A 52 4.14 6.54 -12.34
C PRO A 52 3.98 6.22 -13.82
N GLY A 53 2.85 5.62 -14.19
CA GLY A 53 2.48 5.39 -15.58
C GLY A 53 2.21 6.69 -16.35
N LYS A 54 1.69 6.53 -17.58
CA LYS A 54 1.26 7.67 -18.39
C LYS A 54 0.09 8.39 -17.70
N PRO A 55 0.03 9.72 -17.77
CA PRO A 55 -1.14 10.46 -17.31
C PRO A 55 -2.37 10.07 -18.16
N ASP A 56 -3.50 9.88 -17.51
CA ASP A 56 -4.80 9.78 -18.18
C ASP A 56 -5.32 11.17 -18.59
N GLU A 57 -6.51 11.22 -19.19
CA GLU A 57 -7.17 12.47 -19.64
C GLU A 57 -7.39 13.48 -18.50
N SER A 58 -7.41 13.03 -17.25
CA SER A 58 -7.53 13.90 -16.06
C SER A 58 -6.17 14.39 -15.52
N GLY A 59 -5.06 13.98 -16.15
CA GLY A 59 -3.71 14.21 -15.69
C GLY A 59 -3.25 13.26 -14.57
N ARG A 60 -4.11 12.33 -14.12
CA ARG A 60 -3.78 11.38 -13.07
C ARG A 60 -2.91 10.26 -13.64
N ARG A 61 -1.84 9.91 -12.93
CA ARG A 61 -1.02 8.77 -13.32
C ARG A 61 -1.57 7.50 -12.68
N ARG A 62 -1.65 6.44 -13.48
CA ARG A 62 -1.91 5.10 -12.96
C ARG A 62 -0.61 4.56 -12.39
N PRO A 63 -0.62 3.96 -11.19
CA PRO A 63 0.55 3.25 -10.71
C PRO A 63 0.71 1.97 -11.53
N GLU A 64 1.87 1.79 -12.15
CA GLU A 64 2.25 0.58 -12.88
C GLU A 64 3.18 -0.26 -12.00
N VAL A 65 2.95 -1.56 -11.91
CA VAL A 65 3.77 -2.46 -11.09
C VAL A 65 5.12 -2.67 -11.76
N ILE A 66 6.21 -2.54 -10.99
CA ILE A 66 7.54 -2.92 -11.45
C ILE A 66 7.68 -4.44 -11.26
N GLU A 67 7.74 -5.19 -12.35
CA GLU A 67 7.86 -6.65 -12.31
C GLU A 67 9.13 -7.09 -11.56
N GLY A 68 9.00 -8.14 -10.74
CA GLY A 68 10.10 -8.67 -9.92
C GLY A 68 10.53 -7.79 -8.74
N SER A 69 9.79 -6.71 -8.43
CA SER A 69 10.11 -5.80 -7.33
C SER A 69 9.53 -6.21 -5.97
N ASN A 70 9.08 -7.46 -5.84
CA ASN A 70 8.44 -7.97 -4.63
C ASN A 70 9.38 -7.89 -3.42
N PHE A 71 8.83 -7.46 -2.29
CA PHE A 71 9.53 -7.42 -1.01
C PHE A 71 8.56 -7.58 0.15
N THR A 72 9.07 -8.02 1.30
CA THR A 72 8.26 -8.22 2.52
C THR A 72 8.60 -7.20 3.58
N ILE A 73 7.58 -6.68 4.26
CA ILE A 73 7.73 -5.80 5.42
C ILE A 73 7.19 -6.54 6.64
N PRO A 74 7.94 -6.68 7.74
CA PRO A 74 7.44 -7.25 8.98
C PRO A 74 6.37 -6.34 9.59
N VAL A 75 5.21 -6.90 9.93
CA VAL A 75 4.08 -6.17 10.53
C VAL A 75 3.29 -7.07 11.47
N ASP A 76 2.79 -6.50 12.57
CA ASP A 76 1.92 -7.19 13.52
C ASP A 76 0.44 -6.78 13.37
N LEU A 77 0.17 -5.68 12.67
CA LEU A 77 -1.17 -5.13 12.42
C LEU A 77 -1.24 -4.50 11.03
N VAL A 78 -2.34 -4.75 10.34
CA VAL A 78 -2.66 -4.08 9.07
C VAL A 78 -4.02 -3.41 9.18
N ILE A 79 -4.03 -2.09 8.98
CA ILE A 79 -5.25 -1.28 8.97
C ILE A 79 -5.59 -0.97 7.51
N PRO A 80 -6.66 -1.57 6.94
CA PRO A 80 -7.08 -1.25 5.58
C PRO A 80 -7.63 0.17 5.50
N PRO A 81 -7.53 0.85 4.35
CA PRO A 81 -8.10 2.19 4.19
C PRO A 81 -9.61 2.17 4.43
N SER A 82 -10.13 3.20 5.11
CA SER A 82 -11.56 3.36 5.45
C SER A 82 -12.46 3.73 4.25
N GLY A 83 -11.98 3.58 3.03
CA GLY A 83 -12.72 3.89 1.80
C GLY A 83 -13.75 2.81 1.50
N ARG A 84 -15.01 3.21 1.29
CA ARG A 84 -16.13 2.33 0.87
C ARG A 84 -15.84 1.67 -0.49
N ARG A 85 -15.02 0.62 -0.50
CA ARG A 85 -14.94 -0.43 -1.52
C ARG A 85 -14.00 -1.52 -1.01
N ARG A 86 -14.56 -2.71 -0.86
CA ARG A 86 -13.96 -3.91 -0.28
C ARG A 86 -12.78 -4.36 -1.16
N ILE A 87 -11.54 -4.05 -0.76
CA ILE A 87 -10.37 -4.75 -1.28
C ILE A 87 -10.31 -6.06 -0.51
N LEU A 88 -10.68 -7.15 -1.17
CA LEU A 88 -10.54 -8.50 -0.63
C LEU A 88 -9.07 -8.88 -0.73
N TYR A 89 -8.32 -8.82 0.38
CA TYR A 89 -7.21 -9.76 0.54
C TYR A 89 -7.84 -11.07 0.97
N SER A 90 -8.07 -11.96 0.01
CA SER A 90 -8.49 -13.31 0.34
C SER A 90 -7.33 -13.97 1.10
N PHE A 91 -7.48 -14.12 2.41
CA PHE A 91 -7.03 -15.37 3.03
C PHE A 91 -7.89 -16.46 2.38
N GLN A 92 -7.41 -17.08 1.31
CA GLN A 92 -7.95 -18.37 0.88
C GLN A 92 -7.55 -19.37 1.96
N ASN A 93 -8.35 -19.40 3.01
CA ASN A 93 -8.50 -20.54 3.89
C ASN A 93 -9.36 -21.54 3.10
N ASP A 94 -8.72 -22.35 2.25
CA ASP A 94 -9.31 -23.61 1.79
C ASP A 94 -9.41 -24.52 3.03
N TRP A 95 -10.51 -24.35 3.76
CA TRP A 95 -11.04 -25.32 4.71
C TRP A 95 -12.40 -25.79 4.19
N ALA A 96 -12.37 -26.71 3.24
CA ALA A 96 -13.37 -27.73 2.96
C ALA A 96 -12.70 -28.88 2.19
#